data_AF-A0A3M0WVN5-F1
#
_entry.id   AF-A0A3M0WVN5-F1
#
_cell.length_a   1.000
_cell.length_b   1.000
_cell.length_c   1.000
_cell.angle_alpha   90.00
_cell.angle_beta   90.00
_cell.angle_gamma   90.00
#
_symmetry.space_group_name_H-M   'P 1'
#
loop_
_entity.id
_entity.type
_entity.pdbx_description
1 polymer ?
#
loop_
_entity_poly.entity_id
_entity_poly.type
_entity_poly.pdbx_seq_one_letter_code
_entity_poly.pdbx_strand_id
1 'polypeptide(L)' 'MQENHFNHLDERIQTSQEDLWRIFRIMAEFVDGFEKMSQIKPSVVIFGSARTKPEEYYYKLTVDTAKAVVKRGFGI' A
#
# COMPACT_ATOMS: atom_id res chain seq x y z
N MET A 1 -43.55 27.96 18.50
CA MET A 1 -43.12 26.59 18.15
C MET A 1 -42.35 26.64 16.84
N GLN A 2 -41.03 26.74 16.90
CA GLN A 2 -40.08 26.38 15.82
C GLN A 2 -38.65 26.62 16.34
N GLU A 3 -38.16 25.69 17.15
CA GLU A 3 -36.74 25.50 17.48
C GLU A 3 -36.55 23.99 17.41
N ASN A 4 -36.18 23.43 16.26
CA ASN A 4 -35.81 22.00 16.11
C ASN A 4 -35.30 21.68 14.68
N HIS A 5 -34.42 22.50 14.11
CA HIS A 5 -33.83 22.17 12.80
C HIS A 5 -32.33 22.44 12.65
N PHE A 6 -31.62 22.85 13.71
CA PHE A 6 -30.19 23.16 13.66
C PHE A 6 -29.26 22.19 14.40
N ASN A 7 -29.77 21.14 15.05
CA ASN A 7 -28.92 20.25 15.88
C ASN A 7 -28.42 18.97 15.18
N HIS A 8 -28.80 18.70 13.93
CA HIS A 8 -28.51 17.41 13.27
C HIS A 8 -27.33 17.44 12.29
N LEU A 9 -26.71 18.61 12.07
CA LEU A 9 -25.56 18.78 11.16
C LEU A 9 -24.22 18.80 11.90
N ASP A 10 -24.22 19.11 13.20
CA ASP A 10 -23.01 19.18 14.02
C ASP A 10 -22.45 17.80 14.42
N GLU A 11 -23.26 16.73 14.38
CA GLU A 11 -22.80 15.36 14.66
C GLU A 11 -21.97 14.75 13.53
N ARG A 12 -22.03 15.29 12.30
CA ARG A 12 -21.35 14.69 11.14
C ARG A 12 -19.90 15.16 10.95
N ILE A 13 -19.50 16.21 11.69
CA ILE A 13 -18.12 16.71 11.71
C ILE A 13 -17.62 16.72 13.17
N GLN A 14 -17.92 15.66 13.92
CA GLN A 14 -17.03 15.27 15.00
C GLN A 14 -16.02 14.28 14.43
N THR A 15 -15.21 14.76 13.48
CA THR A 15 -14.00 14.07 13.02
C THR A 15 -13.19 13.80 14.27
N SER A 16 -13.16 12.55 14.74
CA SER A 16 -12.35 12.22 15.91
C SER A 16 -10.93 12.70 15.60
N GLN A 17 -10.23 13.28 16.57
CA GLN A 17 -8.84 13.71 16.33
C GLN A 17 -8.02 12.54 15.75
N GLU A 18 -8.35 11.31 16.16
CA GLU A 18 -7.81 10.05 15.65
C GLU A 18 -8.01 9.86 14.14
N ASP A 19 -9.19 10.17 13.59
CA ASP A 19 -9.45 10.08 12.15
C ASP A 19 -8.61 11.08 11.36
N LEU A 20 -8.48 12.31 11.87
CA LEU A 20 -7.65 13.33 11.23
C LEU A 20 -6.16 12.92 11.25
N TRP A 21 -5.68 12.41 12.39
CA TRP A 21 -4.33 11.87 12.51
C TRP A 21 -4.09 10.68 11.58
N ARG A 22 -5.09 9.82 11.38
CA ARG A 22 -5.00 8.70 10.43
C ARG A 22 -4.85 9.17 8.99
N ILE A 23 -5.56 10.22 8.57
CA ILE A 23 -5.40 10.82 7.24
C ILE A 23 -3.99 11.38 7.08
N PHE A 24 -3.47 12.12 8.07
CA PHE A 24 -2.10 12.61 8.04
C PHE A 24 -1.06 11.49 7.93
N ARG A 25 -1.26 10.38 8.65
CA ARG A 25 -0.37 9.22 8.55
C ARG A 25 -0.40 8.58 7.15
N ILE A 26 -1.59 8.39 6.58
CA ILE A 26 -1.74 7.86 5.21
C ILE A 26 -1.02 8.77 4.21
N MET A 27 -1.21 10.09 4.30
CA MET A 27 -0.52 11.04 3.41
C MET A 27 1.00 10.97 3.58
N ALA A 28 1.49 10.86 4.82
CA ALA A 28 2.92 10.71 5.09
C ALA A 28 3.49 9.42 4.48
N GLU A 29 2.79 8.29 4.61
CA GLU A 29 3.16 7.01 3.98
C GLU A 29 3.22 7.10 2.45
N PHE A 30 2.29 7.83 1.83
CA PHE A 30 2.34 8.07 0.39
C PHE A 30 3.54 8.93 -0.03
N VAL A 31 3.84 10.01 0.68
CA VAL A 31 4.99 10.87 0.36
C VAL A 31 6.30 10.06 0.45
N ASP A 32 6.50 9.35 1.55
CA ASP A 32 7.67 8.48 1.74
C ASP A 32 7.74 7.37 0.68
N GLY A 33 6.59 6.77 0.35
CA GLY A 33 6.48 5.78 -0.72
C GLY A 33 6.88 6.33 -2.08
N PHE A 34 6.39 7.51 -2.48
CA PHE A 34 6.73 8.12 -3.76
C PHE A 34 8.20 8.54 -3.85
N GLU A 35 8.75 9.10 -2.78
CA GLU A 35 10.17 9.47 -2.72
C GLU A 35 11.06 8.24 -2.94
N LYS A 36 10.79 7.14 -2.22
CA LYS A 36 11.51 5.87 -2.39
C LYS A 36 11.34 5.29 -3.79
N MET A 37 10.10 5.25 -4.30
CA MET A 37 9.80 4.69 -5.62
C MET A 37 10.39 5.51 -6.77
N SER A 38 10.61 6.82 -6.59
CA SER A 38 11.19 7.69 -7.62
C SER A 38 12.59 7.27 -8.08
N GLN A 39 13.32 6.54 -7.23
CA GLN A 39 14.69 6.08 -7.50
C GLN A 39 14.74 4.64 -8.02
N ILE A 40 13.60 3.96 -8.14
CA ILE A 40 13.53 2.56 -8.57
C ILE A 40 13.71 2.47 -10.09
N LYS A 41 14.60 1.58 -10.52
CA LYS A 41 14.84 1.24 -11.94
C LYS A 41 13.65 0.46 -12.53
N PRO A 42 13.55 0.25 -13.85
CA PRO A 42 12.52 -0.61 -14.43
C PRO A 42 12.47 -1.97 -13.73
N SER A 43 11.30 -2.32 -13.17
CA SER A 43 11.13 -3.51 -12.32
C SER A 43 9.88 -4.30 -12.69
N VAL A 44 9.86 -5.57 -12.32
CA VAL A 44 8.74 -6.49 -12.53
C VAL A 44 8.18 -6.94 -11.20
N VAL A 45 6.91 -6.64 -10.93
CA VAL A 45 6.22 -7.08 -9.71
C VAL A 45 5.78 -8.54 -9.85
N ILE A 46 6.15 -9.38 -8.89
CA ILE A 46 5.76 -10.79 -8.82
C ILE A 46 4.81 -11.00 -7.63
N PHE A 47 3.64 -11.58 -7.90
CA PHE A 47 2.69 -12.01 -6.86
C PHE A 47 2.70 -13.53 -6.71
N GLY A 48 2.43 -14.00 -5.50
CA GLY A 48 2.39 -15.43 -5.18
C GLY A 48 1.71 -15.71 -3.85
N SER A 49 1.43 -16.99 -3.58
CA SER A 49 0.87 -17.43 -2.31
C SER A 49 1.86 -17.21 -1.16
N ALA A 50 1.40 -16.54 -0.09
CA ALA A 50 2.18 -16.37 1.14
C ALA A 50 2.42 -17.69 1.92
N ARG A 51 1.78 -18.79 1.50
CA ARG A 51 1.80 -20.09 2.19
C ARG A 51 2.70 -21.12 1.52
N THR A 52 3.22 -20.84 0.32
CA THR A 52 4.04 -21.77 -0.45
C THR A 52 5.39 -21.97 0.23
N LYS A 53 5.76 -23.23 0.48
CA LYS A 53 7.04 -23.59 1.11
C LYS A 53 8.20 -23.58 0.10
N PRO A 54 9.46 -23.38 0.55
CA PRO A 54 10.63 -23.32 -0.34
C PRO A 54 10.86 -24.56 -1.23
N GLU A 55 10.44 -25.72 -0.73
CA GLU A 55 10.58 -27.02 -1.38
C GLU A 55 9.56 -27.24 -2.51
N GLU A 56 8.46 -26.47 -2.52
CA GLU A 56 7.41 -26.59 -3.52
C GLU A 56 7.86 -26.08 -4.89
N TYR A 57 7.29 -26.68 -5.93
CA TYR A 57 7.62 -26.39 -7.33
C TYR A 57 7.52 -24.90 -7.68
N TYR A 58 6.40 -24.25 -7.32
CA TYR A 58 6.17 -22.85 -7.68
C TYR A 58 7.10 -21.87 -6.98
N TYR A 59 7.59 -22.20 -5.77
CA TYR A 59 8.61 -21.39 -5.11
C TYR A 59 9.90 -21.39 -5.92
N LYS A 60 10.39 -22.59 -6.26
CA LYS A 60 11.62 -22.77 -7.05
C LYS A 60 11.51 -22.11 -8.43
N LEU A 61 10.39 -22.31 -9.12
CA LEU A 61 10.13 -21.69 -10.41
C LEU A 61 10.14 -20.15 -10.31
N THR A 62 9.53 -19.58 -9.27
CA THR A 62 9.52 -18.13 -9.05
C THR A 62 10.93 -17.59 -8.82
N VAL A 63 11.75 -18.28 -8.03
CA VAL A 63 13.16 -17.93 -7.80
C VAL A 63 13.95 -17.93 -9.11
N ASP A 64 13.80 -18.96 -9.93
CA ASP A 64 14.53 -19.07 -11.20
C ASP A 64 14.05 -18.02 -12.22
N THR A 65 12.76 -17.73 -12.24
CA THR A 65 12.17 -16.67 -13.07
C THR A 65 12.70 -15.29 -12.66
N ALA A 66 12.67 -14.98 -11.35
CA ALA A 66 13.18 -13.71 -10.81
C ALA A 66 14.67 -13.52 -11.14
N LYS A 67 15.49 -14.57 -10.99
CA LYS A 67 16.91 -14.55 -11.39
C LYS A 67 17.08 -14.24 -12.88
N ALA A 68 16.26 -14.82 -13.75
CA ALA A 68 16.33 -14.58 -15.18
C ALA A 68 15.96 -13.14 -15.55
N VAL A 69 14.96 -12.57 -14.88
CA VAL A 69 14.55 -11.16 -15.07
C VAL A 69 15.65 -10.20 -14.60
N VAL A 70 16.23 -10.42 -13.42
CA VAL A 70 17.34 -9.59 -12.91
C VAL A 70 18.56 -9.63 -13.83
N LYS A 71 18.91 -10.81 -14.35
CA LYS A 71 20.00 -10.96 -15.34
C LYS A 71 19.79 -10.15 -16.62
N ARG A 72 18.55 -9.77 -16.95
CA ARG A 72 18.21 -8.94 -18.11
C ARG A 72 18.21 -7.44 -17.80
N GLY A 73 18.57 -7.04 -16.57
CA GLY A 73 18.73 -5.64 -16.18
C GLY A 73 17.50 -5.00 -15.53
N PHE A 74 16.46 -5.77 -15.23
CA PHE A 74 15.29 -5.31 -14.49
C PHE A 74 15.44 -5.54 -12.98
N GLY A 75 14.80 -4.71 -12.17
CA GLY A 75 14.55 -5.03 -10.75
C GLY A 75 13.37 -6.02 -10.60
N ILE A 76 13.22 -6.54 -9.39
CA ILE A 76 12.01 -7.26 -8.94
C ILE A 76 11.38 -6.45 -7.82
#